data_AF-A0A4R0PCG6-F1
#
_entry.id   AF-A0A4R0PCG6-F1
#
_cell.length_a   1.000
_cell.length_b   1.000
_cell.length_c   1.000
_cell.angle_alpha   90.00
_cell.angle_beta   90.00
_cell.angle_gamma   90.00
#
_symmetry.space_group_name_H-M   'P 1'
#
loop_
_entity.id
_entity.type
_entity.pdbx_description
1 polymer ?
#
loop_
_entity_poly.entity_id
_entity_poly.type
_entity_poly.pdbx_seq_one_letter_code
_entity_poly.pdbx_strand_id
1 'polypeptide(L)'
;MNDLTFKAFSGLNRLRCEHSKGFNHKLESWTLSDWFTATVGELGEAANVAKKLNRVRDGVVGNRETEAELRAKLAAEIADTFIYLDLLAQRMGLELAEIVPPTFDRKSREIGFPYLLQLTASDEGVSER
;
A
#
# COMPACT_ATOMS: atom_id res chain seq x y z
N MET A 1 -0.55 2.16 22.92
CA MET A 1 -0.74 2.49 21.49
C MET A 1 -1.03 1.17 20.79
N ASN A 2 -2.10 1.09 20.00
CA ASN A 2 -2.32 -0.07 19.15
C ASN A 2 -1.51 0.12 17.88
N ASP A 3 -0.59 -0.79 17.61
CA ASP A 3 0.18 -0.79 16.37
C ASP A 3 -0.71 -1.22 15.20
N LEU A 4 -0.55 -0.57 14.05
CA LEU A 4 -1.23 -0.95 12.82
C LEU A 4 -0.59 -2.24 12.27
N THR A 5 -1.37 -3.32 12.18
CA THR A 5 -0.95 -4.55 11.50
C THR A 5 -1.47 -4.58 10.07
N PHE A 6 -0.79 -5.32 9.18
CA PHE A 6 -1.25 -5.50 7.79
C PHE A 6 -2.66 -6.08 7.75
N LYS A 7 -2.94 -7.10 8.56
CA LYS A 7 -4.26 -7.74 8.62
C LYS A 7 -5.35 -6.78 9.11
N ALA A 8 -5.06 -5.96 10.12
CA ALA A 8 -6.01 -4.95 10.60
C ALA A 8 -6.28 -3.88 9.54
N PHE A 9 -5.23 -3.42 8.85
CA PHE A 9 -5.35 -2.49 7.73
C PHE A 9 -6.19 -3.07 6.59
N SER A 10 -5.81 -4.23 6.04
CA SER A 10 -6.47 -4.84 4.89
C SER A 10 -7.96 -5.09 5.14
N GLY A 11 -8.30 -5.58 6.34
CA GLY A 11 -9.69 -5.79 6.74
C GLY A 11 -10.50 -4.49 6.81
N LEU A 12 -9.95 -3.44 7.42
CA LEU A 12 -10.62 -2.13 7.50
C LEU A 12 -10.71 -1.44 6.12
N ASN A 13 -9.69 -1.61 5.28
CA ASN A 13 -9.65 -1.03 3.95
C ASN A 13 -10.73 -1.64 3.04
N ARG A 14 -10.85 -2.97 3.04
CA ARG A 14 -11.95 -3.66 2.36
C ARG A 14 -13.30 -3.28 2.92
N LEU A 15 -13.45 -3.22 4.25
CA LEU A 15 -14.69 -2.75 4.86
C LEU A 15 -15.07 -1.36 4.33
N ARG A 16 -14.11 -0.41 4.28
CA ARG A 16 -14.36 0.93 3.73
C ARG A 16 -14.74 0.89 2.24
N CYS A 17 -14.13 0.01 1.45
CA CYS A 17 -14.47 -0.18 0.05
C CYS A 17 -15.93 -0.61 -0.12
N GLU A 18 -16.33 -1.67 0.57
CA GLU A 18 -17.61 -2.36 0.31
C GLU A 18 -18.79 -1.79 1.10
N HIS A 19 -18.53 -1.12 2.23
CA HIS A 19 -19.57 -0.62 3.12
C HIS A 19 -20.35 0.55 2.49
N SER A 20 -21.66 0.60 2.73
CA SER A 20 -22.58 1.60 2.16
C SER A 20 -22.29 3.05 2.59
N LYS A 21 -21.66 3.23 3.76
CA LYS A 21 -21.15 4.54 4.24
C LYS A 21 -19.71 4.84 3.80
N GLY A 22 -19.06 3.92 3.10
CA GLY A 22 -17.75 4.10 2.49
C GLY A 22 -17.89 4.34 0.99
N PHE A 23 -17.14 3.62 0.18
CA PHE A 23 -17.22 3.73 -1.28
C PHE A 23 -18.39 2.95 -1.88
N ASN A 24 -19.08 2.12 -1.09
CA ASN A 24 -20.22 1.30 -1.52
C ASN A 24 -19.91 0.49 -2.80
N HIS A 25 -18.68 -0.03 -2.89
CA HIS A 25 -18.14 -0.67 -4.07
C HIS A 25 -17.59 -2.05 -3.70
N LYS A 26 -18.19 -3.11 -4.23
CA LYS A 26 -17.74 -4.49 -3.98
C LYS A 26 -16.41 -4.73 -4.69
N LEU A 27 -15.57 -5.63 -4.19
CA LEU A 27 -14.36 -5.99 -4.93
C LEU A 27 -14.70 -6.55 -6.32
N GLU A 28 -15.77 -7.33 -6.41
CA GLU A 28 -16.19 -8.01 -7.64
C GLU A 28 -16.92 -7.08 -8.64
N SER A 29 -17.30 -5.85 -8.25
CA SER A 29 -17.91 -4.91 -9.21
C SER A 29 -16.91 -4.29 -10.17
N TRP A 30 -15.60 -4.45 -9.91
CA TRP A 30 -14.53 -4.13 -10.85
C TRP A 30 -13.84 -5.40 -11.35
N THR A 31 -13.46 -5.38 -12.62
CA THR A 31 -12.59 -6.40 -13.20
C THR A 31 -11.20 -6.31 -12.58
N LEU A 32 -10.41 -7.37 -12.71
CA LEU A 32 -9.02 -7.33 -12.27
C LEU A 32 -8.25 -6.19 -12.98
N SER A 33 -8.54 -5.95 -14.26
CA SER A 33 -7.92 -4.86 -15.02
C SER A 33 -8.24 -3.48 -14.44
N ASP A 34 -9.48 -3.25 -14.00
CA ASP A 34 -9.88 -1.95 -13.42
C ASP A 34 -9.09 -1.67 -12.14
N TRP A 35 -8.89 -2.69 -11.28
CA TRP A 35 -8.07 -2.56 -10.07
C TRP A 35 -6.59 -2.31 -10.36
N PHE A 36 -6.04 -2.95 -11.40
CA PHE A 36 -4.70 -2.63 -11.88
C PHE A 36 -4.62 -1.19 -12.37
N THR A 37 -5.58 -0.75 -13.19
CA THR A 37 -5.62 0.61 -13.72
C THR A 37 -5.73 1.65 -12.60
N ALA A 38 -6.56 1.42 -11.58
CA ALA A 38 -6.66 2.29 -10.42
C ALA A 38 -5.34 2.37 -9.65
N THR A 39 -4.74 1.23 -9.30
CA THR A 39 -3.44 1.19 -8.61
C THR A 39 -2.34 1.93 -9.38
N VAL A 40 -2.27 1.72 -10.70
CA VAL A 40 -1.29 2.39 -11.56
C VAL A 40 -1.61 3.88 -11.75
N GLY A 41 -2.90 4.25 -11.68
CA GLY A 41 -3.34 5.64 -11.66
C GLY A 41 -2.71 6.41 -10.52
N GLU A 42 -2.90 5.93 -9.28
CA GLU A 42 -2.32 6.54 -8.07
C GLU A 42 -0.78 6.58 -8.13
N LEU A 43 -0.15 5.50 -8.61
CA LEU A 43 1.30 5.49 -8.80
C LEU A 43 1.76 6.50 -9.87
N GLY A 44 0.94 6.74 -10.89
CA GLY A 44 1.15 7.76 -11.92
C GLY A 44 1.06 9.18 -11.36
N GLU A 45 0.14 9.42 -10.43
CA GLU A 45 0.05 10.69 -9.69
C GLU A 45 1.31 10.91 -8.85
N ALA A 46 1.75 9.89 -8.11
CA ALA A 46 3.02 9.92 -7.36
C ALA A 46 4.22 10.24 -8.28
N ALA A 47 4.31 9.57 -9.44
CA ALA A 47 5.37 9.81 -10.42
C ALA A 47 5.34 11.25 -10.97
N ASN A 48 4.14 11.81 -11.18
CA ASN A 48 4.00 13.20 -11.60
C ASN A 48 4.48 14.19 -10.53
N VAL A 49 4.21 13.93 -9.25
CA VAL A 49 4.73 14.76 -8.14
C VAL A 49 6.24 14.62 -8.01
N ALA A 50 6.80 13.41 -8.11
CA ALA A 50 8.25 13.18 -8.11
C ALA A 50 8.95 13.94 -9.24
N LYS A 51 8.36 13.98 -10.44
CA LYS A 51 8.82 14.81 -11.56
C LYS A 51 8.83 16.31 -11.21
N LYS A 52 7.82 16.81 -10.49
CA LYS A 52 7.80 18.20 -10.02
C LYS A 52 8.91 18.47 -8.99
N LEU A 53 9.21 17.53 -8.10
CA LEU A 53 10.35 17.65 -7.16
C LEU A 53 11.69 17.68 -7.90
N ASN A 54 11.85 16.92 -8.99
CA ASN A 54 13.04 17.02 -9.85
C ASN A 54 13.21 18.43 -10.43
N ARG A 55 12.11 19.11 -10.80
CA ARG A 55 12.18 20.52 -11.24
C ARG A 55 12.70 21.44 -10.14
N VAL A 56 12.31 21.22 -8.88
CA VAL A 56 12.85 22.00 -7.75
C VAL A 56 14.36 21.76 -7.61
N ARG A 57 14.78 20.49 -7.62
CA ARG A 57 16.21 20.11 -7.57
C ARG A 57 17.02 20.76 -8.69
N ASP A 58 16.48 20.78 -9.90
CA ASP A 58 17.15 21.24 -11.12
C ASP A 58 16.99 22.75 -11.36
N GLY A 59 16.29 23.48 -10.48
CA GLY A 59 16.02 24.92 -10.64
C GLY A 59 15.08 25.27 -11.81
N VAL A 60 14.31 24.30 -12.30
CA VAL A 60 13.35 24.48 -13.40
C VAL A 60 12.08 25.15 -12.86
N VAL A 61 11.77 26.34 -13.39
CA VAL A 61 10.56 27.10 -13.04
C VAL A 61 9.28 26.44 -13.57
N GLY A 62 8.14 26.75 -12.95
CA GLY A 62 6.80 26.35 -13.44
C GLY A 62 6.01 25.41 -12.53
N ASN A 63 6.53 25.05 -11.35
CA ASN A 63 5.70 24.47 -10.30
C ASN A 63 4.81 25.56 -9.68
N ARG A 64 3.56 25.20 -9.36
CA ARG A 64 2.65 26.08 -8.60
C ARG A 64 2.83 25.88 -7.09
N GLU A 65 3.13 24.65 -6.71
CA GLU A 65 3.35 24.24 -5.33
C GLU A 65 4.79 24.47 -4.87
N THR A 66 4.95 24.76 -3.59
CA THR A 66 6.22 24.76 -2.88
C THR A 66 6.80 23.34 -2.77
N GLU A 67 8.10 23.23 -2.50
CA GLU A 67 8.73 21.92 -2.29
C GLU A 67 8.09 21.14 -1.13
N ALA A 68 7.75 21.83 -0.02
CA ALA A 68 7.11 21.21 1.13
C ALA A 68 5.73 20.63 0.79
N GLU A 69 4.92 21.38 0.03
CA GLU A 69 3.62 20.90 -0.45
C GLU A 69 3.78 19.70 -1.39
N LEU A 70 4.79 19.71 -2.28
CA LEU A 70 5.08 18.57 -3.15
C LEU A 70 5.50 17.32 -2.37
N ARG A 71 6.28 17.47 -1.30
CA ARG A 71 6.66 16.33 -0.43
C ARG A 71 5.45 15.76 0.31
N ALA A 72 4.57 16.62 0.81
CA ALA A 72 3.32 16.18 1.44
C ALA A 72 2.40 15.46 0.44
N LYS A 73 2.24 16.01 -0.78
CA LYS A 73 1.47 15.36 -1.85
C LYS A 73 2.06 14.00 -2.22
N LEU A 74 3.37 13.90 -2.43
CA LEU A 74 4.01 12.63 -2.77
C LEU A 74 3.76 11.56 -1.70
N ALA A 75 3.81 11.92 -0.42
CA ALA A 75 3.50 11.00 0.66
C ALA A 75 2.05 10.49 0.60
N ALA A 76 1.09 11.36 0.25
CA ALA A 76 -0.31 10.99 0.07
C ALA A 76 -0.47 10.03 -1.13
N GLU A 77 0.09 10.34 -2.30
CA GLU A 77 -0.03 9.49 -3.49
C GLU A 77 0.60 8.11 -3.30
N ILE A 78 1.71 8.02 -2.55
CA ILE A 78 2.32 6.74 -2.19
C ILE A 78 1.38 5.94 -1.27
N ALA A 79 0.69 6.60 -0.33
CA ALA A 79 -0.28 5.96 0.53
C ALA A 79 -1.51 5.49 -0.25
N ASP A 80 -2.03 6.29 -1.18
CA ASP A 80 -3.16 5.90 -2.03
C ASP A 80 -2.79 4.73 -2.95
N THR A 81 -1.57 4.74 -3.50
CA THR A 81 -1.03 3.58 -4.23
C THR A 81 -1.05 2.31 -3.37
N PHE A 82 -0.61 2.39 -2.11
CA PHE A 82 -0.62 1.25 -1.20
C PHE A 82 -2.05 0.78 -0.86
N ILE A 83 -2.98 1.71 -0.66
CA ILE A 83 -4.40 1.44 -0.40
C ILE A 83 -5.05 0.66 -1.54
N TYR A 84 -4.79 1.05 -2.79
CA TYR A 84 -5.33 0.33 -3.96
C TYR A 84 -4.59 -0.98 -4.24
N LEU A 85 -3.28 -1.04 -4.00
CA LEU A 85 -2.51 -2.28 -4.13
C LEU A 85 -3.04 -3.37 -3.19
N ASP A 86 -3.45 -2.98 -1.98
CA ASP A 86 -4.11 -3.89 -1.02
C ASP A 86 -5.46 -4.39 -1.56
N LEU A 87 -6.34 -3.52 -2.06
CA LEU A 87 -7.62 -3.93 -2.66
C LEU A 87 -7.42 -4.81 -3.90
N LEU A 88 -6.40 -4.53 -4.71
CA LEU A 88 -6.00 -5.35 -5.85
C LEU A 88 -5.56 -6.75 -5.41
N ALA A 89 -4.73 -6.86 -4.37
CA ALA A 89 -4.31 -8.15 -3.82
C ALA A 89 -5.54 -8.94 -3.32
N GLN A 90 -6.42 -8.29 -2.56
CA GLN A 90 -7.65 -8.91 -2.05
C GLN A 90 -8.58 -9.35 -3.20
N ARG A 91 -8.69 -8.58 -4.28
CA ARG A 91 -9.44 -8.96 -5.50
C ARG A 91 -8.91 -10.23 -6.14
N MET A 92 -7.61 -10.50 -6.03
CA MET A 92 -6.96 -11.72 -6.50
C MET A 92 -7.07 -12.89 -5.50
N GLY A 93 -7.70 -12.67 -4.34
CA GLY A 93 -7.75 -13.65 -3.25
C GLY A 93 -6.42 -13.77 -2.49
N LEU A 94 -5.60 -12.72 -2.49
CA LEU A 94 -4.30 -12.68 -1.83
C LEU A 94 -4.33 -11.76 -0.60
N GLU A 95 -3.65 -12.17 0.46
CA GLU A 95 -3.44 -11.37 1.67
C GLU A 95 -2.00 -10.84 1.72
N LEU A 96 -1.82 -9.51 1.77
CA LEU A 96 -0.48 -8.90 1.80
C LEU A 96 0.34 -9.36 3.02
N ALA A 97 -0.32 -9.57 4.16
CA ALA A 97 0.30 -10.08 5.38
C ALA A 97 0.93 -11.48 5.19
N GLU A 98 0.43 -12.27 4.24
CA GLU A 98 0.91 -13.63 3.96
C GLU A 98 1.95 -13.64 2.84
N ILE A 99 1.78 -12.82 1.80
CA ILE A 99 2.66 -12.88 0.61
C ILE A 99 3.90 -11.99 0.71
N VAL A 100 3.86 -10.89 1.47
CA VAL A 100 5.00 -9.96 1.57
C VAL A 100 6.17 -10.56 2.34
N PRO A 101 5.99 -11.14 3.56
CA PRO A 101 7.11 -11.69 4.33
C PRO A 101 7.95 -12.73 3.57
N PRO A 102 7.38 -13.81 2.97
CA PRO A 102 8.20 -14.79 2.25
C PRO A 102 8.85 -14.20 1.00
N THR A 103 8.22 -13.21 0.34
CA THR A 103 8.78 -12.55 -0.83
C THR A 103 10.00 -11.69 -0.48
N PHE A 104 9.91 -10.92 0.61
CA PHE A 104 11.02 -10.13 1.15
C PHE A 104 12.18 -11.05 1.58
N ASP A 105 11.87 -12.05 2.40
CA ASP A 105 12.84 -12.98 2.96
C ASP A 105 13.60 -13.78 1.92
N ARG A 106 12.92 -14.19 0.85
CA ARG A 106 13.56 -14.85 -0.29
C ARG A 106 14.64 -13.94 -0.88
N LYS A 107 14.33 -12.65 -1.11
CA LYS A 107 15.32 -11.74 -1.68
C LYS A 107 16.46 -11.45 -0.70
N SER A 108 16.17 -11.31 0.59
CA SER A 108 17.18 -11.15 1.64
C SER A 108 18.18 -12.30 1.64
N ARG A 109 17.70 -13.55 1.56
CA ARG A 109 18.57 -14.74 1.46
C ARG A 109 19.41 -14.74 0.18
N GLU A 110 18.82 -14.41 -0.97
CA GLU A 110 19.55 -14.35 -2.25
C GLU A 110 20.76 -13.40 -2.22
N ILE A 111 20.67 -12.29 -1.47
CA ILE A 111 21.72 -11.27 -1.40
C ILE A 111 22.60 -11.38 -0.15
N GLY A 112 22.39 -12.40 0.70
CA GLY A 112 23.12 -12.56 1.96
C GLY A 112 22.78 -11.51 3.03
N PHE A 113 21.60 -10.90 2.97
CA PHE A 113 21.13 -9.95 4.00
C PHE A 113 20.72 -10.71 5.27
N PRO A 114 21.29 -10.39 6.44
CA PRO A 114 21.15 -11.22 7.64
C PRO A 114 19.81 -11.07 8.37
N TYR A 115 18.97 -10.08 8.01
CA TYR A 115 17.69 -9.84 8.67
C TYR A 115 16.52 -10.33 7.81
N LEU A 116 15.60 -11.03 8.46
CA LEU A 116 14.36 -11.55 7.89
C LEU A 116 13.17 -10.92 8.60
N LEU A 117 12.04 -10.82 7.90
CA LEU A 117 10.76 -10.48 8.51
C LEU A 117 10.31 -11.65 9.38
N GLN A 118 10.67 -11.63 10.65
CA GLN A 118 10.14 -12.58 11.62
C GLN A 118 8.62 -12.34 11.77
N LEU A 119 7.82 -13.27 11.24
CA LEU A 119 6.43 -13.38 11.66
C LEU A 119 6.46 -13.86 13.11
N THR A 120 6.24 -12.97 14.08
CA THR A 120 5.91 -13.42 15.43
C THR A 120 4.62 -14.21 15.31
N ALA A 121 4.66 -15.52 15.54
CA ALA A 121 3.45 -16.30 15.77
C ALA A 121 2.71 -15.57 16.90
N SER A 122 1.55 -15.00 16.60
CA SER A 122 0.65 -14.50 17.64
C SER A 122 0.36 -15.67 18.56
N ASP A 123 0.72 -15.52 19.84
CA ASP A 123 0.57 -16.51 20.89
C ASP A 123 -0.68 -17.37 20.68
N GLU A 124 -0.46 -18.69 20.56
CA GLU A 124 -1.53 -19.65 20.72
C GLU A 124 -2.15 -19.39 22.09
N GLY A 125 -3.38 -18.89 22.09
CA GLY A 125 -4.25 -18.88 23.26
C GLY A 125 -4.63 -20.31 23.62
N VAL A 126 -3.68 -21.11 24.11
CA VAL A 126 -3.95 -22.26 24.94
C VAL A 126 -4.17 -21.71 26.35
N SER A 127 -5.41 -21.30 26.64
CA SER A 127 -5.87 -21.22 28.02
C SER A 127 -6.60 -22.50 28.36
N GLU A 128 -5.99 -23.22 29.30
CA GLU A 128 -6.45 -24.43 29.96
C GLU A 128 -7.87 -24.30 30.53
N ARG A 129 -8.73 -25.30 30.24
CA ARG A 129 -9.40 -26.23 31.19
C ARG A 129 -10.68 -26.81 30.59
#